data_AF-A0A7X5VRM5-F1
#
_entry.id   AF-A0A7X5VRM5-F1
#
_cell.length_a   1.000
_cell.length_b   1.000
_cell.length_c   1.000
_cell.angle_alpha   90.00
_cell.angle_beta   90.00
_cell.angle_gamma   90.00
#
_symmetry.space_group_name_H-M   'P 1'
#
loop_
_entity.id
_entity.type
_entity.pdbx_description
1 polymer ?
#
loop_
_entity_poly.entity_id
_entity_poly.type
_entity_poly.pdbx_seq_one_letter_code
_entity_poly.pdbx_strand_id
1 'polypeptide(L)'
;MEIKPDRLQARQRYRLMIGSIVPRPIAFVSTLSAGGRPNLAPYSFFSGVGAEPMTVAFCPANKPDGSEKDTLRNCKPVSEGGTGEFVVNVAIEA
;
A
#
# COMPACT_ATOMS: atom_id res chain seq x y z
N MET A 1 17.37 -14.93 -19.87
CA MET A 1 17.81 -15.01 -18.45
C MET A 1 16.72 -15.74 -17.68
N GLU A 2 17.04 -16.86 -17.02
CA GLU A 2 16.10 -17.58 -16.16
C GLU A 2 16.37 -17.20 -14.70
N ILE A 3 15.36 -16.68 -14.00
CA ILE A 3 15.46 -16.28 -12.59
C ILE A 3 14.50 -17.15 -11.77
N LYS A 4 15.03 -17.87 -10.77
CA LYS A 4 14.25 -18.73 -9.88
C LYS A 4 13.94 -18.00 -8.56
N PRO A 5 12.66 -17.61 -8.27
CA PRO A 5 12.33 -16.75 -7.13
C PRO A 5 12.66 -17.32 -5.75
N ASP A 6 12.58 -18.65 -5.62
CA ASP A 6 12.94 -19.42 -4.42
C ASP A 6 14.44 -19.34 -4.09
N ARG A 7 15.29 -19.06 -5.09
CA ARG A 7 16.74 -18.92 -4.93
C ARG A 7 17.20 -17.50 -4.60
N LEU A 8 16.28 -16.54 -4.49
CA LEU A 8 16.57 -15.15 -4.19
C LEU A 8 16.36 -14.84 -2.70
N GLN A 9 17.13 -13.90 -2.16
CA GLN A 9 16.80 -13.28 -0.87
C GLN A 9 15.57 -12.37 -1.01
N ALA A 10 14.83 -12.13 0.07
CA ALA A 10 13.62 -11.29 0.05
C ALA A 10 13.87 -9.90 -0.56
N ARG A 11 15.00 -9.26 -0.23
CA ARG A 11 15.40 -7.96 -0.79
C ARG A 11 15.64 -8.01 -2.30
N GLN A 12 16.20 -9.11 -2.81
CA GLN A 12 16.43 -9.29 -4.25
C GLN A 12 15.11 -9.49 -4.99
N ARG A 13 14.19 -10.30 -4.45
CA ARG A 13 12.82 -10.43 -5.00
C ARG A 13 12.09 -9.09 -5.06
N TYR A 14 12.14 -8.33 -3.96
CA TYR A 14 11.55 -7.00 -3.90
C TYR A 14 12.13 -6.07 -4.97
N ARG A 15 13.47 -6.00 -5.08
CA ARG A 15 14.15 -5.18 -6.10
C ARG A 15 13.79 -5.58 -7.52
N LEU A 16 13.71 -6.88 -7.81
CA LEU A 16 13.30 -7.38 -9.11
C LEU A 16 11.87 -6.92 -9.43
N MET A 17 10.94 -7.13 -8.51
CA MET A 17 9.53 -6.74 -8.70
C MET A 17 9.37 -5.23 -8.95
N ILE A 18 9.98 -4.38 -8.12
CA ILE A 18 9.87 -2.92 -8.29
C ILE A 18 10.71 -2.38 -9.46
N GLY A 19 11.67 -3.15 -9.96
CA GLY A 19 12.46 -2.80 -11.14
C GLY A 19 11.76 -3.19 -12.45
N SER A 20 10.97 -4.27 -12.43
CA SER A 20 10.30 -4.81 -13.62
C SER A 20 8.92 -4.23 -13.87
N ILE A 21 8.22 -3.74 -12.83
CA ILE A 21 6.88 -3.15 -12.95
C ILE A 21 7.00 -1.64 -12.78
N VAL A 22 7.10 -0.95 -13.92
CA VAL A 22 7.28 0.50 -14.05
C VAL A 22 6.57 1.04 -15.32
N PRO A 23 6.12 2.31 -15.33
CA PRO A 23 6.02 3.23 -14.20
C PRO A 23 4.96 2.76 -13.18
N ARG A 24 5.06 3.20 -11.92
CA ARG A 24 4.06 2.89 -10.89
C ARG A 24 3.34 4.16 -10.46
N PRO A 25 2.00 4.21 -10.57
CA PRO A 25 1.25 5.31 -9.96
C PRO A 25 1.45 5.28 -8.44
N ILE A 26 1.42 6.46 -7.82
CA ILE A 26 1.59 6.59 -6.38
C ILE A 26 0.23 6.94 -5.77
N ALA A 27 -0.28 6.06 -4.91
CA ALA A 27 -1.36 6.38 -4.00
C ALA A 27 -0.80 7.12 -2.79
N PHE A 28 -1.11 8.41 -2.63
CA PHE A 28 -0.78 9.16 -1.43
C PHE A 28 -1.96 9.10 -0.47
N VAL A 29 -1.90 8.15 0.47
CA VAL A 29 -3.05 7.71 1.25
C VAL A 29 -3.16 8.47 2.56
N SER A 30 -4.22 9.25 2.73
CA SER A 30 -4.59 9.86 4.00
C SER A 30 -5.54 8.97 4.78
N THR A 31 -5.33 8.93 6.09
CA THR A 31 -6.12 8.15 7.05
C THR A 31 -6.24 8.90 8.37
N LEU A 32 -7.24 8.57 9.17
CA LEU A 32 -7.34 8.94 10.57
C LEU A 32 -7.22 7.68 11.42
N SER A 33 -6.53 7.76 12.55
CA SER A 33 -6.66 6.73 13.59
C SER A 33 -8.05 6.79 14.25
N ALA A 34 -8.44 5.74 14.98
CA ALA A 34 -9.66 5.75 15.78
C ALA A 34 -9.73 6.92 16.79
N GLY A 35 -8.58 7.43 17.24
CA GLY A 35 -8.48 8.62 18.09
C GLY A 35 -8.43 9.95 17.33
N GLY A 36 -8.73 9.98 16.02
CA GLY A 36 -8.75 11.18 15.20
C GLY A 36 -7.38 11.72 14.77
N ARG A 37 -6.27 11.09 15.18
CA ARG A 37 -4.92 11.51 14.74
C ARG A 37 -4.73 11.28 13.23
N PRO A 38 -4.34 12.31 12.46
CA PRO A 38 -4.10 12.17 11.02
C PRO A 38 -2.79 11.45 10.69
N ASN A 39 -2.81 10.72 9.58
CA ASN A 39 -1.66 10.02 9.00
C ASN A 39 -1.71 10.10 7.47
N LEU A 40 -0.56 10.24 6.84
CA LEU A 40 -0.41 10.37 5.39
C LEU A 40 0.86 9.66 4.93
N ALA A 41 0.74 8.74 3.96
CA ALA A 41 1.88 7.96 3.47
C ALA A 41 1.74 7.56 1.99
N PRO A 42 2.85 7.53 1.21
CA PRO A 42 2.83 7.13 -0.20
C PRO A 42 2.99 5.62 -0.39
N TYR A 43 2.25 5.06 -1.36
CA TYR A 43 2.30 3.65 -1.75
C TYR A 43 2.35 3.51 -3.27
N SER A 44 3.39 2.82 -3.78
CA SER A 44 3.52 2.55 -5.23
C SER A 44 3.03 1.16 -5.65
N PHE A 45 2.63 0.32 -4.70
CA PHE A 45 1.92 -0.93 -5.00
C PHE A 45 0.44 -0.57 -5.04
N PHE A 46 0.03 0.09 -6.13
CA PHE A 46 -1.28 0.69 -6.30
C PHE A 46 -1.79 0.44 -7.73
N SER A 47 -3.06 0.04 -7.86
CA SER A 47 -3.73 -0.20 -9.15
C SER A 47 -5.24 -0.04 -9.04
N GLY A 48 -5.89 0.20 -10.18
CA GLY A 48 -7.32 -0.06 -10.34
C GLY A 48 -7.60 -1.57 -10.37
N VAL A 49 -8.77 -1.97 -9.87
CA VAL A 49 -9.21 -3.38 -9.80
C VAL A 49 -10.44 -3.60 -10.68
N GLY A 50 -11.44 -2.71 -10.58
CA GLY A 50 -12.69 -2.84 -11.32
C GLY A 50 -13.43 -1.50 -11.40
N ALA A 51 -14.32 -1.37 -12.38
CA ALA A 51 -15.14 -0.18 -12.57
C ALA A 51 -16.56 -0.32 -12.01
N GLU A 52 -17.06 -1.54 -11.86
CA GLU A 52 -18.38 -1.86 -11.31
C GLU A 52 -18.29 -3.09 -10.38
N PRO A 53 -18.27 -2.91 -9.05
CA PRO A 53 -18.16 -1.63 -8.35
C PRO A 53 -16.78 -0.98 -8.57
N MET A 54 -16.73 0.35 -8.52
CA MET A 54 -15.47 1.10 -8.64
C MET A 54 -14.53 0.73 -7.50
N THR A 55 -13.45 0.03 -7.84
CA THR A 55 -12.55 -0.59 -6.86
C THR A 55 -11.10 -0.30 -7.22
N VAL A 56 -10.33 0.10 -6.20
CA VAL A 56 -8.87 0.27 -6.28
C VAL A 56 -8.21 -0.55 -5.18
N ALA A 57 -6.94 -0.88 -5.36
CA ALA A 57 -6.14 -1.59 -4.37
C ALA A 57 -4.79 -0.91 -4.17
N PHE A 58 -4.39 -0.74 -2.91
CA PHE A 58 -3.02 -0.43 -2.53
C PHE A 58 -2.53 -1.39 -1.45
N CYS A 59 -1.24 -1.73 -1.46
CA CYS A 59 -0.68 -2.79 -0.59
C CYS A 59 0.35 -2.22 0.40
N PRO A 60 -0.06 -1.84 1.63
CA PRO A 60 0.88 -1.44 2.67
C PRO A 60 1.61 -2.66 3.26
N ALA A 61 2.94 -2.64 3.22
CA ALA A 61 3.74 -3.63 3.95
C ALA A 61 3.74 -3.36 5.46
N ASN A 62 3.94 -4.41 6.26
CA ASN A 62 4.22 -4.29 7.69
C ASN A 62 5.59 -3.63 7.95
N LYS A 63 5.80 -3.20 9.19
CA LYS A 63 7.09 -2.73 9.68
C LYS A 63 8.07 -3.92 9.81
N PRO A 64 9.38 -3.68 9.93
CA PRO A 64 10.38 -4.75 10.09
C PRO A 64 10.14 -5.66 11.30
N ASP A 65 9.51 -5.14 12.35
CA ASP A 65 9.12 -5.89 13.56
C ASP A 65 7.83 -6.71 13.39
N GLY A 66 7.24 -6.72 12.19
CA GLY A 66 6.00 -7.41 11.87
C GLY A 66 4.73 -6.64 12.23
N SER A 67 4.83 -5.54 12.96
CA SER A 67 3.66 -4.71 13.31
C SER A 67 3.11 -3.95 12.12
N GLU A 68 1.82 -3.63 12.16
CA GLU A 68 1.16 -2.89 11.09
C GLU A 68 1.66 -1.45 11.01
N LYS A 69 1.77 -0.94 9.77
CA LYS A 69 1.87 0.50 9.54
C LYS A 69 0.56 1.19 9.92
N ASP A 70 0.67 2.46 10.27
CA ASP A 70 -0.49 3.26 10.69
C ASP A 70 -1.59 3.31 9.63
N THR A 71 -1.24 3.45 8.35
CA THR A 71 -2.23 3.40 7.26
C THR A 71 -2.99 2.07 7.26
N LEU A 72 -2.30 0.92 7.32
CA LEU A 72 -2.95 -0.39 7.31
C LEU A 72 -3.89 -0.55 8.51
N ARG A 73 -3.40 -0.23 9.71
CA ARG A 73 -4.19 -0.29 10.95
C ARG A 73 -5.44 0.59 10.87
N ASN A 74 -5.29 1.82 10.37
CA ASN A 74 -6.40 2.75 10.26
C ASN A 74 -7.44 2.31 9.21
N CYS A 75 -7.01 1.73 8.09
CA CYS A 75 -7.92 1.28 7.03
C CYS A 75 -8.76 0.05 7.40
N LYS A 76 -8.41 -0.68 8.45
CA LYS A 76 -9.18 -1.84 8.90
C LYS A 76 -10.59 -1.44 9.35
N PRO A 77 -11.57 -2.36 9.31
CA PRO A 77 -12.91 -2.10 9.82
C PRO A 77 -12.90 -1.64 11.28
N VAL A 78 -13.95 -0.93 11.69
CA VAL A 78 -14.15 -0.50 13.08
C VAL A 78 -14.10 -1.68 14.06
N SER A 79 -14.62 -2.84 13.66
CA SER A 79 -14.57 -4.09 14.45
C SER A 79 -13.15 -4.59 14.73
N GLU A 80 -12.15 -4.15 13.96
CA GLU A 80 -10.73 -4.48 14.13
C GLU A 80 -9.90 -3.30 14.67
N GLY A 81 -10.54 -2.22 15.11
CA GLY A 81 -9.89 -1.05 15.71
C GLY A 81 -9.41 0.01 14.72
N GLY A 82 -9.77 -0.11 13.43
CA GLY A 82 -9.56 0.94 12.44
C GLY A 82 -10.79 1.84 12.28
N THR A 83 -10.85 2.60 11.18
CA THR A 83 -11.99 3.45 10.82
C THR A 83 -12.79 2.89 9.64
N GLY A 84 -12.21 1.96 8.87
CA GLY A 84 -12.79 1.45 7.62
C GLY A 84 -12.71 2.44 6.46
N GLU A 85 -12.04 3.58 6.64
CA GLU A 85 -12.05 4.70 5.70
C GLU A 85 -10.63 5.19 5.38
N PHE A 86 -10.43 5.61 4.14
CA PHE A 86 -9.21 6.23 3.66
C PHE A 86 -9.48 7.02 2.39
N VAL A 87 -8.55 7.92 2.04
CA VAL A 87 -8.59 8.65 0.76
C VAL A 87 -7.29 8.40 0.01
N VAL A 88 -7.41 8.04 -1.26
CA VAL A 88 -6.27 7.97 -2.18
C VAL A 88 -6.16 9.30 -2.90
N ASN A 89 -5.10 10.06 -2.61
CA ASN A 89 -4.75 11.26 -3.36
C ASN A 89 -3.80 10.84 -4.49
N VAL A 90 -4.17 11.12 -5.73
CA VAL A 90 -3.30 10.83 -6.88
C VAL A 90 -2.14 11.83 -6.86
N ALA A 91 -0.91 11.33 -6.70
CA ALA A 91 0.26 12.19 -6.76
C ALA A 91 0.47 12.66 -8.20
N ILE A 92 0.52 13.98 -8.38
CA ILE A 92 0.85 14.65 -9.65
C ILE A 92 2.13 15.44 -9.47
N GLU A 93 2.86 15.67 -10.57
CA GLU A 93 3.92 16.68 -10.60
C GLU A 93 3.29 18.08 -10.56
N ALA A 94 3.97 19.02 -9.91
CA ALA A 94 3.55 20.42 -9.82
C ALA A 94 4.06 21.24 -11.02
#